data_AF-A0A812GV58-F1
#
_entry.id   AF-A0A812GV58-F1
#
_cell.length_a   1.000
_cell.length_b   1.000
_cell.length_c   1.000
_cell.angle_alpha   90.00
_cell.angle_beta   90.00
_cell.angle_gamma   90.00
#
_symmetry.space_group_name_H-M   'P 1'
#
loop_
_entity.id
_entity.type
_entity.pdbx_description
1 polymer ?
#
loop_
_entity_poly.entity_id
_entity_poly.type
_entity_poly.pdbx_seq_one_letter_code
_entity_poly.pdbx_strand_id
1 'polypeptide(L)'
;MHGQVLILLGPFVDANNTKVMEGEACLSGSEEPACLEEVYVRFFAELRKGLEPLRAARLATQVFILPSLDEAVNFHPLPQPPMDIMLAQWLEEEATDLLQLQQMGVRFLSNPAHIELNGIKVSITSADALSPILREMVLRPEGRKVEEALRLLLKQRCLFPAVPRDPAQVYEAKAQALDFPWDGISPQICIFPSPLAVMNGAVVENTFFVNPGALCRQAASGSFAELWIQPAEGVSTMKDRVRVDLKKLG
;
A
#
# COMPACT_ATOMS: atom_id res chain seq x y z
N MET A 1 23.03 5.68 -12.36
CA MET A 1 22.35 4.40 -12.05
C MET A 1 21.13 4.72 -11.21
N HIS A 2 19.94 4.28 -11.61
CA HIS A 2 18.70 4.57 -10.87
C HIS A 2 18.36 3.37 -9.99
N GLY A 3 18.12 3.58 -8.69
CA GLY A 3 17.61 2.54 -7.81
C GLY A 3 16.14 2.26 -8.13
N GLN A 4 15.77 0.98 -8.21
CA GLN A 4 14.39 0.55 -8.44
C GLN A 4 13.75 0.13 -7.12
N VAL A 5 12.48 0.50 -6.94
CA VAL A 5 11.68 0.16 -5.77
C VAL A 5 10.34 -0.39 -6.24
N LEU A 6 9.93 -1.53 -5.69
CA LEU A 6 8.62 -2.14 -5.87
C LEU A 6 7.88 -2.11 -4.54
N ILE A 7 6.68 -1.54 -4.51
CA ILE A 7 5.80 -1.53 -3.35
C ILE A 7 4.54 -2.31 -3.72
N LEU A 8 4.29 -3.39 -3.00
CA LEU A 8 3.10 -4.24 -3.16
C LEU A 8 2.15 -3.96 -1.99
N LEU A 9 0.93 -3.55 -2.32
CA LEU A 9 -0.14 -3.32 -1.37
C LEU A 9 -1.11 -4.49 -1.45
N GLY A 10 -1.51 -5.03 -0.30
CA GLY A 10 -2.60 -6.00 -0.23
C GLY A 10 -3.97 -5.42 -0.69
N PRO A 11 -5.03 -6.24 -0.66
CA PRO A 11 -5.03 -7.61 -0.16
C PRO A 11 -4.33 -8.59 -1.11
N PHE A 12 -3.59 -9.57 -0.56
CA PHE A 12 -2.99 -10.64 -1.35
C PHE A 12 -3.94 -11.82 -1.53
N VAL A 13 -4.65 -12.17 -0.45
CA VAL A 13 -5.86 -13.01 -0.51
C VAL A 13 -6.98 -12.16 0.06
N ASP A 14 -7.87 -11.72 -0.82
CA ASP A 14 -8.94 -10.78 -0.48
C ASP A 14 -10.09 -11.49 0.25
N ALA A 15 -10.36 -11.06 1.48
CA ALA A 15 -11.47 -11.52 2.31
C ALA A 15 -12.84 -11.33 1.64
N ASN A 16 -12.95 -10.34 0.74
CA ASN A 16 -14.16 -10.01 0.00
C ASN A 16 -14.23 -10.74 -1.36
N ASN A 17 -13.24 -11.58 -1.70
CA ASN A 17 -13.33 -12.42 -2.90
C ASN A 17 -14.45 -13.45 -2.74
N THR A 18 -15.30 -13.59 -3.76
CA THR A 18 -16.44 -14.52 -3.75
C THR A 18 -16.04 -15.95 -3.35
N LYS A 19 -14.96 -16.48 -3.92
CA LYS A 19 -14.48 -17.83 -3.60
C LYS A 19 -13.95 -17.95 -2.17
N VAL A 20 -13.36 -16.88 -1.63
CA VAL A 20 -12.90 -16.86 -0.24
C VAL A 20 -14.10 -16.84 0.71
N MET A 21 -15.11 -16.01 0.43
CA MET A 21 -16.32 -15.92 1.24
C MET A 21 -17.15 -17.21 1.23
N GLU A 22 -17.19 -17.92 0.09
CA GLU A 22 -17.93 -19.16 -0.07
C GLU A 22 -17.16 -20.39 0.43
N GLY A 23 -15.88 -20.24 0.79
CA GLY A 23 -15.02 -21.36 1.17
C GLY A 23 -14.61 -22.26 0.01
N GLU A 24 -14.59 -21.71 -1.21
CA GLU A 24 -14.29 -22.38 -2.48
C GLU A 24 -12.94 -21.92 -3.08
N ALA A 25 -12.02 -21.42 -2.25
CA ALA A 25 -10.70 -21.02 -2.70
C ALA A 25 -9.85 -22.26 -3.03
N CYS A 26 -9.60 -22.51 -4.31
CA CYS A 26 -8.78 -23.65 -4.76
C CYS A 26 -7.37 -23.21 -5.17
N LEU A 27 -6.39 -24.10 -4.97
CA LEU A 27 -5.04 -23.94 -5.52
C LEU A 27 -5.03 -24.22 -7.03
N SER A 28 -4.07 -23.63 -7.74
CA SER A 28 -3.90 -23.88 -9.18
C SER A 28 -3.65 -25.36 -9.46
N GLY A 29 -4.53 -25.98 -10.26
CA GLY A 29 -4.47 -27.40 -10.61
C GLY A 29 -5.24 -28.33 -9.67
N SER A 30 -5.95 -27.80 -8.67
CA SER A 30 -6.88 -28.54 -7.81
C SER A 30 -8.30 -27.99 -7.97
N GLU A 31 -9.30 -28.87 -7.95
CA GLU A 31 -10.71 -28.50 -7.81
C GLU A 31 -11.18 -28.57 -6.35
N GLU A 32 -10.39 -29.20 -5.46
CA GLU A 32 -10.70 -29.25 -4.04
C GLU A 32 -10.37 -27.90 -3.38
N PRO A 33 -11.29 -27.33 -2.58
CA PRO A 33 -11.01 -26.14 -1.79
C PRO A 33 -9.84 -26.39 -0.83
N ALA A 34 -8.96 -25.40 -0.73
CA ALA A 34 -7.84 -25.37 0.19
C ALA A 34 -8.15 -24.45 1.38
N CYS A 35 -7.47 -24.67 2.51
CA CYS A 35 -7.57 -23.68 3.59
C CYS A 35 -6.87 -22.38 3.18
N LEU A 36 -7.24 -21.27 3.82
CA LEU A 36 -6.71 -19.96 3.43
C LEU A 36 -5.21 -19.87 3.68
N GLU A 37 -4.71 -20.53 4.72
CA GLU A 37 -3.30 -20.65 5.04
C GLU A 37 -2.50 -21.28 3.89
N GLU A 38 -2.99 -22.39 3.32
CA GLU A 38 -2.38 -23.04 2.15
C GLU A 38 -2.38 -22.12 0.92
N VAL A 39 -3.47 -21.36 0.70
CA VAL A 39 -3.56 -20.37 -0.37
C VAL A 39 -2.50 -19.28 -0.21
N TYR A 40 -2.28 -18.77 1.01
CA TYR A 40 -1.23 -17.80 1.31
C TYR A 40 0.17 -18.36 1.11
N VAL A 41 0.45 -19.58 1.60
CA VAL A 41 1.74 -20.26 1.40
C VAL A 41 2.04 -20.37 -0.10
N ARG A 42 1.07 -20.85 -0.87
CA ARG A 42 1.21 -20.99 -2.31
C ARG A 42 1.43 -19.64 -2.99
N PHE A 43 0.69 -18.61 -2.59
CA PHE A 43 0.85 -17.25 -3.11
C PHE A 43 2.27 -16.73 -2.89
N PHE A 44 2.80 -16.83 -1.67
CA PHE A 44 4.15 -16.33 -1.37
C PHE A 44 5.26 -17.16 -2.04
N ALA A 45 5.06 -18.46 -2.22
CA ALA A 45 5.96 -19.30 -2.99
C ALA A 45 6.07 -18.84 -4.46
N GLU A 46 4.95 -18.52 -5.10
CA GLU A 46 4.92 -17.98 -6.47
C GLU A 46 5.44 -16.54 -6.54
N LEU A 47 5.12 -15.70 -5.55
CA LEU A 47 5.67 -14.35 -5.44
C LEU A 47 7.20 -14.39 -5.33
N ARG A 48 7.76 -15.27 -4.50
CA ARG A 48 9.22 -15.46 -4.37
C ARG A 48 9.87 -15.76 -5.72
N LYS A 49 9.32 -16.72 -6.47
CA LYS A 49 9.83 -17.07 -7.82
C LYS A 49 9.79 -15.87 -8.76
N GLY A 50 8.72 -15.08 -8.73
CA GLY A 50 8.59 -13.87 -9.55
C GLY A 50 9.56 -12.76 -9.16
N LEU A 51 9.90 -12.63 -7.87
CA LEU A 51 10.81 -11.61 -7.36
C LEU A 51 12.29 -11.99 -7.49
N GLU A 52 12.63 -13.28 -7.60
CA GLU A 52 14.01 -13.77 -7.67
C GLU A 52 14.85 -13.10 -8.77
N PRO A 53 14.39 -12.98 -10.03
CA PRO A 53 15.13 -12.29 -11.07
C PRO A 53 15.37 -10.80 -10.75
N LEU A 54 14.41 -10.13 -10.11
CA LEU A 54 14.50 -8.71 -9.74
C LEU A 54 15.51 -8.47 -8.61
N ARG A 55 15.67 -9.45 -7.73
CA ARG A 55 16.63 -9.42 -6.61
C ARG A 55 18.02 -9.87 -7.01
N ALA A 56 18.14 -10.80 -7.96
CA ALA A 56 19.42 -11.26 -8.50
C ALA A 56 20.04 -10.30 -9.53
N ALA A 57 19.30 -9.32 -10.03
CA ALA A 57 19.80 -8.32 -10.97
C ALA A 57 20.97 -7.51 -10.39
N ARG A 58 21.89 -7.05 -11.26
CA ARG A 58 23.05 -6.22 -10.87
C ARG A 58 22.66 -5.00 -10.03
N LEU A 59 21.50 -4.40 -10.32
CA LEU A 59 20.86 -3.39 -9.48
C LEU A 59 19.58 -4.00 -8.90
N ALA A 60 19.73 -4.64 -7.75
CA ALA A 60 18.62 -5.34 -7.10
C ALA A 60 17.47 -4.37 -6.76
N THR A 61 16.25 -4.69 -7.20
CA THR A 61 15.06 -3.89 -6.89
C THR A 61 14.70 -4.03 -5.42
N GLN A 62 14.59 -2.93 -4.67
CA GLN A 62 14.10 -2.99 -3.29
C GLN A 62 12.61 -3.31 -3.29
N VAL A 63 12.18 -4.28 -2.48
CA VAL A 63 10.77 -4.72 -2.45
C VAL A 63 10.19 -4.49 -1.07
N PHE A 64 9.03 -3.84 -1.03
CA PHE A 64 8.25 -3.60 0.17
C PHE A 64 6.86 -4.21 0.01
N ILE A 65 6.38 -4.88 1.04
CA ILE A 65 5.07 -5.52 1.10
C ILE A 65 4.28 -4.91 2.26
N LEU A 66 3.10 -4.35 2.00
CA LEU A 66 2.16 -3.88 3.03
C LEU A 66 0.92 -4.77 3.08
N PRO A 67 0.39 -5.08 4.28
CA PRO A 67 -0.89 -5.75 4.43
C PRO A 67 -2.06 -4.82 4.06
N SER A 68 -3.25 -5.40 3.94
CA SER A 68 -4.53 -4.70 3.89
C SER A 68 -5.44 -5.04 5.07
N LEU A 69 -6.46 -4.22 5.31
CA LEU A 69 -7.59 -4.55 6.19
C LEU A 69 -8.47 -5.65 5.59
N ASP A 70 -8.41 -5.84 4.28
CA ASP A 70 -9.18 -6.83 3.52
C ASP A 70 -8.42 -8.15 3.34
N GLU A 71 -7.37 -8.40 4.11
CA GLU A 71 -6.66 -9.69 4.08
C GLU A 71 -7.51 -10.78 4.73
N ALA A 72 -7.63 -11.93 4.07
CA ALA A 72 -8.46 -13.04 4.55
C ALA A 72 -8.00 -13.63 5.89
N VAL A 73 -6.69 -13.60 6.16
CA VAL A 73 -6.11 -14.12 7.40
C VAL A 73 -5.52 -13.03 8.31
N ASN A 74 -5.13 -11.85 7.79
CA ASN A 74 -4.56 -10.78 8.62
C ASN A 74 -5.63 -9.77 9.06
N PHE A 75 -6.36 -10.11 10.12
CA PHE A 75 -7.51 -9.36 10.64
C PHE A 75 -7.17 -8.23 11.63
N HIS A 76 -5.91 -7.78 11.70
CA HIS A 76 -5.54 -6.68 12.60
C HIS A 76 -6.22 -5.37 12.17
N PRO A 77 -6.71 -4.53 13.11
CA PRO A 77 -7.14 -3.17 12.79
C PRO A 77 -5.94 -2.27 12.49
N LEU A 78 -6.18 -1.12 11.87
CA LEU A 78 -5.19 -0.04 11.77
C LEU A 78 -4.83 0.49 13.16
N PRO A 79 -3.56 0.79 13.45
CA PRO A 79 -2.38 0.43 12.67
C PRO A 79 -2.11 -1.09 12.70
N GLN A 80 -1.96 -1.71 11.52
CA GLN A 80 -1.68 -3.13 11.36
C GLN A 80 -0.18 -3.43 11.45
N PRO A 81 0.22 -4.53 12.12
CA PRO A 81 1.61 -4.99 12.10
C PRO A 81 2.02 -5.50 10.72
N PRO A 82 3.33 -5.59 10.43
CA PRO A 82 3.85 -6.34 9.29
C PRO A 82 3.30 -7.77 9.23
N MET A 83 2.98 -8.23 8.02
CA MET A 83 2.29 -9.52 7.82
C MET A 83 3.18 -10.73 8.11
N ASP A 84 4.49 -10.63 7.95
CA ASP A 84 5.45 -11.70 8.24
C ASP A 84 5.42 -12.12 9.71
N ILE A 85 5.17 -11.20 10.64
CA ILE A 85 5.00 -11.50 12.07
C ILE A 85 3.83 -12.46 12.29
N MET A 86 2.73 -12.27 11.55
CA MET A 86 1.52 -13.09 11.65
C MET A 86 1.70 -14.43 10.97
N LEU A 87 2.18 -14.43 9.73
CA LEU A 87 2.35 -15.66 8.98
C LEU A 87 3.39 -16.59 9.61
N ALA A 88 4.44 -16.05 10.24
CA ALA A 88 5.43 -16.85 10.96
C ALA A 88 4.84 -17.61 12.16
N GLN A 89 3.72 -17.15 12.74
CA GLN A 89 3.04 -17.84 13.84
C GLN A 89 2.17 -19.00 13.36
N TRP A 90 1.70 -18.96 12.11
CA TRP A 90 0.78 -19.98 11.58
C TRP A 90 1.50 -21.08 10.78
N LEU A 91 2.73 -20.82 10.35
CA LEU A 91 3.46 -21.66 9.38
C LEU A 91 4.73 -22.25 10.01
N GLU A 92 4.64 -22.85 11.20
CA GLU A 92 5.81 -23.34 11.95
C GLU A 92 6.72 -24.30 11.14
N GLU A 93 6.19 -25.04 10.16
CA GLU A 93 6.97 -25.89 9.25
C GLU A 93 7.14 -25.32 7.82
N GLU A 94 6.26 -24.41 7.37
CA GLU A 94 6.24 -23.85 6.00
C GLU A 94 6.74 -22.40 5.88
N ALA A 95 7.27 -21.81 6.96
CA ALA A 95 7.89 -20.48 7.01
C ALA A 95 9.14 -20.30 6.12
N THR A 96 9.52 -21.33 5.35
CA THR A 96 10.68 -21.31 4.46
C THR A 96 10.56 -20.22 3.40
N ASP A 97 9.41 -20.06 2.75
CA ASP A 97 9.26 -19.07 1.66
C ASP A 97 9.28 -17.63 2.18
N LEU A 98 8.66 -17.37 3.33
CA LEU A 98 8.68 -16.04 3.97
C LEU A 98 10.08 -15.68 4.47
N LEU A 99 10.75 -16.63 5.11
CA LEU A 99 12.15 -16.46 5.53
C LEU A 99 13.05 -16.20 4.32
N GLN A 100 12.85 -16.93 3.21
CA GLN A 100 13.62 -16.72 2.00
C GLN A 100 13.34 -15.36 1.35
N LEU A 101 12.09 -14.89 1.32
CA LEU A 101 11.76 -13.53 0.89
C LEU A 101 12.53 -12.49 1.72
N GLN A 102 12.54 -12.64 3.04
CA GLN A 102 13.32 -11.76 3.93
C GLN A 102 14.82 -11.85 3.67
N GLN A 103 15.38 -13.05 3.51
CA GLN A 103 16.80 -13.27 3.19
C GLN A 103 17.20 -12.68 1.84
N MET A 104 16.28 -12.70 0.87
CA MET A 104 16.45 -12.03 -0.42
C MET A 104 16.35 -10.51 -0.30
N GLY A 105 15.97 -9.95 0.85
CA GLY A 105 15.89 -8.52 1.13
C GLY A 105 14.53 -7.89 0.82
N VAL A 106 13.46 -8.69 0.74
CA VAL A 106 12.08 -8.20 0.77
C VAL A 106 11.73 -7.76 2.18
N ARG A 107 11.11 -6.58 2.32
CA ARG A 107 10.71 -6.04 3.63
C ARG A 107 9.20 -5.99 3.75
N PHE A 108 8.69 -6.58 4.81
CA PHE A 108 7.29 -6.45 5.20
C PHE A 108 7.14 -5.20 6.07
N LEU A 109 6.17 -4.35 5.76
CA LEU A 109 5.90 -3.10 6.44
C LEU A 109 4.54 -3.15 7.15
N SER A 110 4.36 -2.29 8.15
CA SER A 110 3.07 -2.05 8.80
C SER A 110 2.07 -1.35 7.87
N ASN A 111 0.82 -1.22 8.29
CA ASN A 111 -0.17 -0.39 7.61
C ASN A 111 -0.81 0.60 8.60
N PRO A 112 -0.66 1.94 8.44
CA PRO A 112 0.21 2.59 7.46
C PRO A 112 1.70 2.31 7.71
N ALA A 113 2.53 2.66 6.72
CA ALA A 113 3.99 2.67 6.82
C ALA A 113 4.55 4.05 6.45
N HIS A 114 5.59 4.46 7.16
CA HIS A 114 6.35 5.67 6.90
C HIS A 114 7.81 5.29 6.71
N ILE A 115 8.33 5.48 5.50
CA ILE A 115 9.69 5.07 5.13
C ILE A 115 10.45 6.24 4.50
N GLU A 116 11.77 6.15 4.51
CA GLU A 116 12.63 7.08 3.79
C GLU A 116 13.37 6.34 2.67
N LEU A 117 13.14 6.77 1.43
CA LEU A 117 13.75 6.20 0.23
C LEU A 117 14.69 7.23 -0.38
N ASN A 118 16.00 7.03 -0.26
CA ASN A 118 17.02 7.94 -0.80
C ASN A 118 16.81 9.41 -0.34
N GLY A 119 16.46 9.63 0.93
CA GLY A 119 16.18 10.97 1.47
C GLY A 119 14.75 11.48 1.22
N ILE A 120 13.90 10.69 0.56
CA ILE A 120 12.50 11.03 0.28
C ILE A 120 11.60 10.35 1.31
N LYS A 121 10.87 11.14 2.08
CA LYS A 121 9.87 10.73 3.06
C LYS A 121 8.61 10.26 2.34
N VAL A 122 8.29 8.98 2.46
CA VAL A 122 7.15 8.34 1.80
C VAL A 122 6.21 7.79 2.88
N SER A 123 4.93 8.18 2.81
CA SER A 123 3.85 7.56 3.61
C SER A 123 3.01 6.68 2.71
N ILE A 124 2.68 5.48 3.19
CA ILE A 124 2.05 4.43 2.40
C ILE A 124 0.93 3.83 3.24
N THR A 125 -0.23 3.59 2.64
CA THR A 125 -1.28 2.75 3.22
C THR A 125 -2.02 2.03 2.11
N SER A 126 -2.53 0.84 2.40
CA SER A 126 -3.43 0.09 1.54
C SER A 126 -4.91 0.44 1.78
N ALA A 127 -5.22 1.24 2.81
CA ALA A 127 -6.58 1.67 3.10
C ALA A 127 -6.93 3.02 2.45
N ASP A 128 -8.23 3.25 2.23
CA ASP A 128 -8.73 4.47 1.58
C ASP A 128 -8.69 5.68 2.53
N ALA A 129 -7.60 6.44 2.45
CA ALA A 129 -7.36 7.63 3.26
C ALA A 129 -8.22 8.84 2.86
N LEU A 130 -8.80 8.85 1.65
CA LEU A 130 -9.31 10.09 1.04
C LEU A 130 -10.82 10.15 0.89
N SER A 131 -11.48 9.04 0.56
CA SER A 131 -12.94 9.05 0.42
C SER A 131 -13.68 9.47 1.69
N PRO A 132 -13.24 9.10 2.92
CA PRO A 132 -13.86 9.60 4.15
C PRO A 132 -13.87 11.13 4.22
N ILE A 133 -12.73 11.76 3.92
CA ILE A 133 -12.60 13.23 3.94
C ILE A 133 -13.47 13.87 2.87
N LEU A 134 -13.54 13.27 1.68
CA LEU A 134 -14.39 13.75 0.60
C LEU A 134 -15.89 13.69 0.94
N ARG A 135 -16.34 12.65 1.64
CA ARG A 135 -17.74 12.48 2.07
C ARG A 135 -18.12 13.50 3.14
N GLU A 136 -17.27 13.69 4.14
CA GLU A 136 -17.55 14.55 5.30
C GLU A 136 -17.29 16.05 5.03
N MET A 137 -16.73 16.40 3.86
CA MET A 137 -16.50 17.79 3.48
C MET A 137 -17.82 18.54 3.23
N VAL A 138 -18.22 19.38 4.18
CA VAL A 138 -19.44 20.21 4.12
C VAL A 138 -19.26 21.55 3.41
N LEU A 139 -18.07 22.15 3.49
CA LEU A 139 -17.78 23.42 2.83
C LEU A 139 -17.36 23.18 1.39
N ARG A 140 -17.88 24.00 0.47
CA ARG A 140 -17.42 24.01 -0.91
C ARG A 140 -16.07 24.74 -0.97
N PRO A 141 -14.97 24.06 -1.34
CA PRO A 141 -13.70 24.75 -1.50
C PRO A 141 -13.73 25.68 -2.72
N GLU A 142 -12.92 26.73 -2.68
CA GLU A 142 -12.70 27.60 -3.85
C GLU A 142 -12.01 26.84 -5.00
N GLY A 143 -11.15 25.87 -4.65
CA GLY A 143 -10.41 25.03 -5.58
C GLY A 143 -11.02 23.64 -5.82
N ARG A 144 -10.20 22.72 -6.29
CA ARG A 144 -10.63 21.33 -6.54
C ARG A 144 -10.85 20.62 -5.21
N LYS A 145 -12.03 20.02 -5.04
CA LYS A 145 -12.43 19.28 -3.83
C LYS A 145 -11.39 18.26 -3.36
N VAL A 146 -10.83 17.52 -4.31
CA VAL A 146 -9.77 16.52 -4.06
C VAL A 146 -8.52 17.15 -3.50
N GLU A 147 -8.02 18.25 -4.07
CA GLU A 147 -6.81 18.92 -3.60
C GLU A 147 -7.01 19.54 -2.21
N GLU A 148 -8.22 20.02 -1.89
CA GLU A 148 -8.55 20.46 -0.54
C GLU A 148 -8.57 19.30 0.45
N ALA A 149 -9.17 18.17 0.10
CA ALA A 149 -9.17 16.99 0.97
C ALA A 149 -7.75 16.49 1.25
N LEU A 150 -6.87 16.48 0.24
CA LEU A 150 -5.45 16.16 0.41
C LEU A 150 -4.73 17.17 1.32
N ARG A 151 -5.03 18.47 1.18
CA ARG A 151 -4.50 19.52 2.07
C ARG A 151 -4.93 19.28 3.51
N LEU A 152 -6.18 18.89 3.75
CA LEU A 152 -6.68 18.57 5.09
C LEU A 152 -5.91 17.42 5.73
N LEU A 153 -5.57 16.36 4.98
CA LEU A 153 -4.71 15.28 5.47
C LEU A 153 -3.35 15.82 5.96
N LEU A 154 -2.72 16.71 5.19
CA LEU A 154 -1.46 17.34 5.58
C LEU A 154 -1.59 18.22 6.83
N LYS A 155 -2.67 19.02 6.93
CA LYS A 155 -2.92 19.88 8.09
C LYS A 155 -3.18 19.06 9.36
N GLN A 156 -3.88 17.93 9.24
CA GLN A 156 -4.14 17.02 10.35
C GLN A 156 -2.94 16.12 10.67
N ARG A 157 -1.89 16.13 9.84
CA ARG A 157 -0.67 15.33 10.00
C ARG A 157 -0.91 13.83 10.11
N CYS A 158 -1.98 13.31 9.51
CA CYS A 158 -2.25 11.88 9.46
C CYS A 158 -3.08 11.52 8.23
N LEU A 159 -3.07 10.23 7.83
CA LEU A 159 -3.85 9.75 6.69
C LEU A 159 -5.31 9.42 7.06
N PHE A 160 -5.64 9.31 8.34
CA PHE A 160 -6.97 8.90 8.81
C PHE A 160 -7.58 9.86 9.83
N PRO A 161 -7.77 11.17 9.52
CA PRO A 161 -8.27 12.14 10.49
C PRO A 161 -9.79 12.15 10.66
N ALA A 162 -10.54 11.41 9.84
CA ALA A 162 -12.01 11.40 9.90
C ALA A 162 -12.52 10.90 11.25
N VAL A 163 -13.57 11.55 11.78
CA VAL A 163 -14.29 11.16 13.00
C VAL A 163 -15.79 11.19 12.72
N PRO A 164 -16.53 10.07 12.91
CA PRO A 164 -16.05 8.75 13.35
C PRO A 164 -15.04 8.13 12.37
N ARG A 165 -14.20 7.22 12.86
CA ARG A 165 -13.15 6.60 12.04
C ARG A 165 -13.74 5.85 10.87
N ASP A 166 -13.12 6.05 9.71
CA ASP A 166 -13.42 5.35 8.48
C ASP A 166 -12.06 5.10 7.80
N PRO A 167 -11.60 3.84 7.71
CA PRO A 167 -12.32 2.60 8.07
C PRO A 167 -12.60 2.47 9.58
N ALA A 168 -13.66 1.75 9.95
CA ALA A 168 -14.07 1.57 11.35
C ALA A 168 -13.06 0.73 12.16
N GLN A 169 -12.26 -0.09 11.49
CA GLN A 169 -11.22 -0.93 12.06
C GLN A 169 -9.97 -0.11 12.43
N VAL A 170 -10.12 0.94 13.21
CA VAL A 170 -9.01 1.72 13.78
C VAL A 170 -8.94 1.46 15.29
N TYR A 171 -7.78 1.01 15.75
CA TYR A 171 -7.49 0.79 17.16
C TYR A 171 -7.07 2.11 17.82
N GLU A 172 -8.04 2.79 18.44
CA GLU A 172 -7.86 4.13 19.01
C GLU A 172 -6.70 4.23 20.02
N ALA A 173 -6.47 3.18 20.82
CA ALA A 173 -5.36 3.16 21.78
C ALA A 173 -3.97 3.21 21.11
N LYS A 174 -3.87 2.98 19.80
CA LYS A 174 -2.66 3.13 18.99
C LYS A 174 -2.84 4.13 17.85
N ALA A 175 -3.83 5.02 17.91
CA ALA A 175 -4.10 5.98 16.83
C ALA A 175 -2.91 6.92 16.53
N GLN A 176 -2.03 7.17 17.50
CA GLN A 176 -0.81 7.96 17.29
C GLN A 176 0.11 7.36 16.22
N ALA A 177 0.09 6.04 16.02
CA ALA A 177 0.88 5.39 14.97
C ALA A 177 0.28 5.57 13.56
N LEU A 178 -0.81 6.32 13.42
CA LEU A 178 -1.37 6.79 12.14
C LEU A 178 -0.83 8.18 11.74
N ASP A 179 -0.18 8.89 12.66
CA ASP A 179 0.36 10.22 12.44
C ASP A 179 1.66 10.17 11.63
N PHE A 180 1.93 11.22 10.85
CA PHE A 180 3.21 11.38 10.19
C PHE A 180 4.32 11.52 11.24
N PRO A 181 5.37 10.68 11.18
CA PRO A 181 6.35 10.58 12.26
C PRO A 181 7.40 11.71 12.24
N TRP A 182 7.38 12.57 11.22
CA TRP A 182 8.38 13.63 11.07
C TRP A 182 7.89 14.92 11.69
N ASP A 183 8.57 15.37 12.74
CA ASP A 183 8.20 16.57 13.48
C ASP A 183 8.18 17.81 12.56
N GLY A 184 6.99 18.39 12.39
CA GLY A 184 6.82 19.58 11.55
C GLY A 184 6.86 19.34 10.05
N ILE A 185 7.17 18.13 9.59
CA ILE A 185 7.52 17.87 8.19
C ILE A 185 6.51 16.93 7.56
N SER A 186 5.85 17.40 6.50
CA SER A 186 4.96 16.54 5.70
C SER A 186 5.75 15.51 4.89
N PRO A 187 5.19 14.32 4.63
CA PRO A 187 5.76 13.41 3.64
C PRO A 187 5.93 14.11 2.28
N GLN A 188 6.95 13.74 1.53
CA GLN A 188 7.12 14.21 0.16
C GLN A 188 6.30 13.37 -0.82
N ILE A 189 6.01 12.11 -0.48
CA ILE A 189 5.15 11.22 -1.27
C ILE A 189 4.14 10.53 -0.35
N CYS A 190 2.89 10.47 -0.79
CA CYS A 190 1.82 9.68 -0.18
C CYS A 190 1.25 8.70 -1.20
N ILE A 191 1.21 7.43 -0.86
CA ILE A 191 0.71 6.35 -1.71
C ILE A 191 -0.48 5.69 -1.00
N PHE A 192 -1.67 5.78 -1.58
CA PHE A 192 -2.85 5.10 -1.06
C PHE A 192 -3.92 4.92 -2.14
N PRO A 193 -4.70 3.83 -2.10
CA PRO A 193 -5.85 3.69 -2.98
C PRO A 193 -6.95 4.69 -2.60
N SER A 194 -7.77 5.11 -3.57
CA SER A 194 -9.02 5.82 -3.30
C SER A 194 -10.04 5.59 -4.41
N PRO A 195 -11.15 4.89 -4.16
CA PRO A 195 -12.19 4.63 -5.16
C PRO A 195 -12.91 5.91 -5.62
N LEU A 196 -13.13 6.89 -4.73
CA LEU A 196 -13.86 8.12 -5.08
C LEU A 196 -12.97 9.17 -5.77
N ALA A 197 -11.66 9.12 -5.56
CA ALA A 197 -10.73 10.06 -6.16
C ALA A 197 -9.93 9.42 -7.29
N VAL A 198 -10.45 9.56 -8.52
CA VAL A 198 -9.67 9.25 -9.72
C VAL A 198 -8.62 10.34 -9.91
N MET A 199 -7.50 10.20 -9.20
CA MET A 199 -6.30 11.01 -9.41
C MET A 199 -5.16 10.10 -9.84
N ASN A 200 -4.54 10.39 -10.99
CA ASN A 200 -3.32 9.69 -11.40
C ASN A 200 -2.14 10.16 -10.54
N GLY A 201 -2.18 11.42 -10.12
CA GLY A 201 -1.30 12.01 -9.12
C GLY A 201 -1.63 13.47 -8.92
N ALA A 202 -1.39 13.99 -7.71
CA ALA A 202 -1.62 15.40 -7.37
C ALA A 202 -0.51 15.92 -6.48
N VAL A 203 -0.05 17.15 -6.72
CA VAL A 203 0.91 17.81 -5.83
C VAL A 203 0.20 18.90 -5.03
N VAL A 204 0.26 18.80 -3.70
CA VAL A 204 -0.32 19.77 -2.76
C VAL A 204 0.75 20.12 -1.71
N GLU A 205 1.04 21.42 -1.52
CA GLU A 205 2.00 21.93 -0.50
C GLU A 205 3.39 21.25 -0.51
N ASN A 206 3.84 20.74 -1.67
CA ASN A 206 5.08 19.97 -1.87
C ASN A 206 5.03 18.47 -1.53
N THR A 207 3.85 17.91 -1.26
CA THR A 207 3.61 16.47 -1.19
C THR A 207 2.99 15.97 -2.49
N PHE A 208 3.55 14.91 -3.06
CA PHE A 208 2.97 14.19 -4.19
C PHE A 208 2.11 13.03 -3.72
N PHE A 209 0.83 13.06 -4.06
CA PHE A 209 -0.14 12.03 -3.75
C PHE A 209 -0.38 11.17 -4.99
N VAL A 210 -0.40 9.85 -4.82
CA VAL A 210 -0.68 8.91 -5.90
C VAL A 210 -1.67 7.85 -5.45
N ASN A 211 -2.68 7.63 -6.28
CA ASN A 211 -3.57 6.48 -6.21
C ASN A 211 -3.09 5.44 -7.24
N PRO A 212 -2.50 4.31 -6.81
CA PRO A 212 -2.00 3.30 -7.74
C PRO A 212 -3.11 2.55 -8.48
N GLY A 213 -4.35 2.64 -7.99
CA GLY A 213 -5.46 1.79 -8.42
C GLY A 213 -5.32 0.35 -7.93
N ALA A 214 -6.31 -0.48 -8.24
CA ALA A 214 -6.28 -1.91 -7.97
C ALA A 214 -5.68 -2.66 -9.17
N LEU A 215 -4.78 -3.61 -8.91
CA LEU A 215 -4.08 -4.41 -9.92
C LEU A 215 -5.03 -5.37 -10.66
N CYS A 216 -5.98 -5.93 -9.93
CA CYS A 216 -7.03 -6.80 -10.45
C CYS A 216 -8.41 -6.19 -10.14
N ARG A 217 -9.33 -6.23 -11.09
CA ARG A 217 -10.75 -5.90 -10.88
C ARG A 217 -11.58 -7.10 -11.30
N GLN A 218 -12.73 -7.31 -10.67
CA GLN A 218 -13.58 -8.51 -10.84
C GLN A 218 -13.80 -8.94 -12.30
N ALA A 219 -13.86 -8.01 -13.26
CA ALA A 219 -14.12 -8.30 -14.67
C ALA A 219 -13.16 -7.60 -15.65
N ALA A 220 -12.04 -7.04 -15.18
CA ALA A 220 -11.11 -6.31 -16.04
C ALA A 220 -9.68 -6.28 -15.50
N SER A 221 -8.71 -6.17 -16.39
CA SER A 221 -7.33 -5.84 -16.00
C SER A 221 -7.31 -4.50 -15.25
N GLY A 222 -6.64 -4.50 -14.11
CA GLY A 222 -6.49 -3.30 -13.29
C GLY A 222 -5.31 -2.44 -13.73
N SER A 223 -4.74 -1.71 -12.79
CA SER A 223 -3.64 -0.77 -13.03
C SER A 223 -2.59 -0.81 -11.91
N PHE A 224 -1.41 -0.28 -12.23
CA PHE A 224 -0.40 0.08 -11.26
C PHE A 224 0.20 1.45 -11.60
N ALA A 225 0.82 2.11 -10.62
CA ALA A 225 1.53 3.36 -10.82
C ALA A 225 3.04 3.12 -10.94
N GLU A 226 3.66 3.73 -11.95
CA GLU A 226 5.11 3.84 -12.08
C GLU A 226 5.52 5.29 -11.79
N LEU A 227 6.34 5.48 -10.75
CA LEU A 227 6.82 6.79 -10.32
C LEU A 227 8.29 6.97 -10.71
N TRP A 228 8.57 8.08 -11.37
CA TRP A 228 9.92 8.54 -11.69
C TRP A 228 10.20 9.80 -10.92
N ILE A 229 11.24 9.78 -10.08
CA ILE A 229 11.62 10.91 -9.25
C ILE A 229 13.05 11.31 -9.57
N GLN A 230 13.23 12.52 -10.07
CA GLN A 230 14.55 13.09 -10.29
C GLN A 230 15.17 13.52 -8.96
N PRO A 231 16.52 13.47 -8.81
CA PRO A 231 17.21 14.05 -7.67
C PRO A 231 16.89 15.55 -7.48
N ALA A 232 17.11 16.06 -6.27
CA ALA A 232 16.90 17.47 -5.98
C ALA A 232 18.04 18.29 -6.59
N GLU A 233 17.73 19.30 -7.38
CA GLU A 233 18.71 20.25 -7.91
C GLU A 233 18.27 21.68 -7.55
N GLY A 234 19.04 22.35 -6.69
CA GLY A 234 18.74 23.71 -6.24
C GLY A 234 17.40 23.82 -5.50
N VAL A 235 16.50 24.67 -6.00
CA VAL A 235 15.20 25.02 -5.37
C VAL A 235 14.03 24.22 -5.99
N SER A 236 14.31 23.11 -6.68
CA SER A 236 13.29 22.27 -7.33
C SER A 236 12.23 21.76 -6.34
N THR A 237 10.95 21.91 -6.69
CA THR A 237 9.83 21.36 -5.91
C THR A 237 9.52 19.91 -6.31
N MET A 238 8.69 19.21 -5.55
CA MET A 238 8.24 17.86 -5.94
C MET A 238 7.52 17.85 -7.30
N LYS A 239 6.80 18.93 -7.63
CA LYS A 239 6.10 19.06 -8.92
C LYS A 239 7.05 19.05 -10.11
N ASP A 240 8.24 19.58 -9.94
CA ASP A 240 9.23 19.71 -11.02
C ASP A 240 9.99 18.38 -11.27
N ARG A 241 9.91 17.45 -10.31
CA ARG A 241 10.79 16.29 -10.24
C ARG A 241 10.07 14.95 -10.33
N VAL A 242 8.75 14.94 -10.15
CA VAL A 242 7.95 13.72 -10.16
C VAL A 242 7.19 13.57 -11.48
N ARG A 243 7.28 12.37 -12.04
CA ARG A 243 6.39 11.89 -13.10
C ARG A 243 5.72 10.61 -12.61
N VAL A 244 4.43 10.49 -12.90
CA VAL A 244 3.66 9.28 -12.66
C VAL A 244 3.03 8.80 -13.95
N ASP A 245 3.16 7.51 -14.23
CA ASP A 245 2.44 6.86 -15.31
C ASP A 245 1.55 5.76 -14.70
N LEU A 246 0.24 5.84 -14.92
CA LEU A 246 -0.68 4.74 -14.62
C LEU A 246 -0.69 3.77 -15.80
N LYS A 247 -0.24 2.54 -15.55
CA LYS A 247 -0.17 1.48 -16.56
C LYS A 247 -1.23 0.43 -16.28
N LYS A 248 -1.86 -0.09 -17.33
CA LYS A 248 -2.77 -1.24 -17.22
C LYS A 248 -1.95 -2.52 -17.18
N LEU A 249 -2.44 -3.51 -16.44
CA LEU A 249 -1.92 -4.87 -16.55
C LEU A 249 -2.34 -5.43 -17.93
N GLY A 250 -1.36 -5.85 -18.73
CA GLY A 250 -1.58 -6.40 -20.07
C GLY A 250 -2.08 -7.83 -20.05
#